data_AF-A0A937V501-F1
#
_entry.id   AF-A0A937V501-F1
#
_cell.length_a   1.000
_cell.length_b   1.000
_cell.length_c   1.000
_cell.angle_alpha   90.00
_cell.angle_beta   90.00
_cell.angle_gamma   90.00
#
_symmetry.space_group_name_H-M   'P 1'
#
loop_
_entity.id
_entity.type
_entity.pdbx_description
1 polymer ?
#
loop_
_entity_poly.entity_id
_entity_poly.type
_entity_poly.pdbx_seq_one_letter_code
_entity_poly.pdbx_strand_id
1 'polypeptide(L)'
;MAKLGNIEIANKSSNFDCGAAFLLSEKECPESKIVIVEPESEVEVQQTNPYVVIRSKGLNNPDSLAEELYEVAQRGLDLLCISGIANLSIHRASDEHLIWWRESSQQILRVVCVYKVKSGASSISSDSLHPQKYHESLRYFRLSQITDDLSDAYRNMYLALELLVTSISPKRSNESELVWLKRVLKDEANNISGFPAVDEEIIRKIYRDVRCRLFHAKENYILPQSYDSSERKNITRILRELTTIVLSLAENHLNLSRSGGVLPLSAFKSTIEWMKLQSEMIISDMKTTARYAPEFSNACREAVFGQVGLTDLERCGNLSEFVFQSSSTNTALPVNLALEITAEFIDQLQVVAGLEFINSDGPKYFFKT
;
A
#
# COMPACT_ATOMS: atom_id res chain seq x y z
N MET A 1 1.86 -30.71 -1.07
CA MET A 1 1.29 -29.56 -0.35
C MET A 1 1.88 -28.30 -0.96
N ALA A 2 1.13 -27.21 -0.97
CA ALA A 2 1.59 -25.98 -1.61
C ALA A 2 2.70 -25.32 -0.80
N LYS A 3 3.77 -24.92 -1.48
CA LYS A 3 4.92 -24.24 -0.91
C LYS A 3 5.22 -22.96 -1.69
N LEU A 4 5.73 -21.96 -0.99
CA LEU A 4 6.31 -20.74 -1.56
C LEU A 4 7.81 -20.78 -1.28
N GLY A 5 8.60 -21.15 -2.28
CA GLY A 5 9.96 -21.64 -2.10
C GLY A 5 10.00 -22.83 -1.13
N ASN A 6 10.62 -22.63 0.03
CA ASN A 6 10.77 -23.68 1.05
C ASN A 6 9.73 -23.63 2.17
N ILE A 7 8.85 -22.61 2.21
CA ILE A 7 7.83 -22.47 3.26
C ILE A 7 6.51 -23.10 2.80
N GLU A 8 5.87 -23.88 3.67
CA GLU A 8 4.54 -24.45 3.41
C GLU A 8 3.46 -23.36 3.51
N ILE A 9 2.62 -23.16 2.50
CA ILE A 9 1.56 -22.14 2.57
C ILE A 9 0.19 -22.75 2.75
N ALA A 10 -0.19 -23.73 1.93
CA ALA A 10 -1.52 -24.34 1.99
C ALA A 10 -1.47 -25.87 2.05
N ASN A 11 -2.13 -26.41 3.07
CA ASN A 11 -2.22 -27.85 3.28
C ASN A 11 -3.63 -28.22 3.79
N LYS A 12 -4.37 -29.02 3.01
CA LYS A 12 -5.72 -29.48 3.37
C LYS A 12 -5.76 -30.30 4.66
N SER A 13 -4.66 -30.95 5.03
CA SER A 13 -4.57 -31.71 6.29
C SER A 13 -4.16 -30.84 7.48
N SER A 14 -3.88 -29.55 7.27
CA SER A 14 -3.54 -28.62 8.35
C SER A 14 -4.78 -28.24 9.17
N ASN A 15 -4.54 -27.94 10.45
CA ASN A 15 -5.52 -27.31 11.32
C ASN A 15 -5.74 -25.83 10.98
N PHE A 16 -4.79 -25.20 10.29
CA PHE A 16 -4.94 -23.85 9.75
C PHE A 16 -5.76 -23.91 8.46
N ASP A 17 -6.88 -23.18 8.42
CA ASP A 17 -7.77 -23.12 7.26
C ASP A 17 -7.51 -21.90 6.36
N CYS A 18 -6.68 -20.96 6.81
CA CYS A 18 -6.35 -19.75 6.07
C CYS A 18 -4.92 -19.27 6.36
N GLY A 19 -4.47 -18.31 5.56
CA GLY A 19 -3.18 -17.67 5.78
C GLY A 19 -2.80 -16.72 4.65
N ALA A 20 -1.66 -16.06 4.83
CA ALA A 20 -1.14 -15.05 3.92
C ALA A 20 0.38 -15.12 3.80
N ALA A 21 0.91 -14.64 2.68
CA ALA A 21 2.33 -14.39 2.51
C ALA A 21 2.53 -12.95 2.02
N PHE A 22 3.37 -12.20 2.74
CA PHE A 22 3.72 -10.83 2.39
C PHE A 22 5.21 -10.72 2.12
N LEU A 23 5.57 -9.94 1.10
CA LEU A 23 6.97 -9.71 0.77
C LEU A 23 7.62 -8.85 1.85
N LEU A 24 8.84 -9.18 2.25
CA LEU A 24 9.66 -8.38 3.16
C LEU A 24 10.42 -7.31 2.37
N SER A 25 10.65 -6.15 3.00
CA SER A 25 11.49 -5.09 2.43
C SER A 25 12.94 -5.55 2.32
N GLU A 26 13.41 -6.29 3.33
CA GLU A 26 14.67 -6.99 3.34
C GLU A 26 14.50 -8.37 2.68
N LYS A 27 15.31 -8.66 1.65
CA LYS A 27 15.20 -9.94 0.91
C LYS A 27 15.69 -11.17 1.68
N GLU A 28 16.43 -10.95 2.76
CA GLU A 28 17.08 -12.01 3.54
C GLU A 28 16.73 -11.84 5.01
N CYS A 29 16.29 -12.93 5.62
CA CYS A 29 16.15 -13.02 7.07
C CYS A 29 17.47 -13.59 7.65
N PRO A 30 17.98 -13.09 8.78
CA PRO A 30 19.19 -13.65 9.39
C PRO A 30 18.98 -15.07 9.95
N GLU A 31 17.75 -15.48 10.28
CA GLU A 31 17.44 -16.78 10.88
C GLU A 31 16.07 -17.32 10.43
N SER A 32 15.90 -18.64 10.41
CA SER A 32 14.59 -19.26 10.17
C SER A 32 13.87 -19.46 11.50
N LYS A 33 12.64 -18.94 11.62
CA LYS A 33 11.90 -18.96 12.88
C LYS A 33 10.39 -19.01 12.65
N ILE A 34 9.71 -19.78 13.50
CA ILE A 34 8.26 -19.73 13.69
C ILE A 34 7.98 -19.13 15.07
N VAL A 35 7.07 -18.16 15.11
CA VAL A 35 6.53 -17.58 16.35
C VAL A 35 5.03 -17.82 16.41
N ILE A 36 4.55 -18.22 17.59
CA ILE A 36 3.12 -18.36 17.88
C ILE A 36 2.64 -17.00 18.40
N VAL A 37 1.81 -16.32 17.62
CA VAL A 37 1.30 -14.98 17.97
C VAL A 37 0.07 -15.10 18.87
N GLU A 38 -0.80 -16.05 18.54
CA GLU A 38 -2.02 -16.41 19.27
C GLU A 38 -2.16 -17.94 19.23
N PRO A 39 -3.00 -18.58 20.06
CA PRO A 39 -3.18 -20.03 20.04
C PRO A 39 -3.56 -20.58 18.64
N GLU A 40 -4.11 -19.70 17.81
CA GLU A 40 -4.71 -20.00 16.51
C GLU A 40 -3.93 -19.43 15.32
N SER A 41 -2.79 -18.78 15.56
CA SER A 41 -2.01 -18.13 14.52
C SER A 41 -0.52 -18.24 14.74
N GLU A 42 0.20 -18.56 13.67
CA GLU A 42 1.65 -18.59 13.64
C GLU A 42 2.21 -17.72 12.50
N VAL A 43 3.40 -17.20 12.73
CA VAL A 43 4.15 -16.39 11.76
C VAL A 43 5.53 -17.03 11.56
N GLU A 44 5.88 -17.29 10.32
CA GLU A 44 7.13 -17.93 9.91
C GLU A 44 7.94 -17.02 8.99
N VAL A 45 9.25 -16.96 9.26
CA VAL A 45 10.26 -16.36 8.39
C VAL A 45 11.38 -17.38 8.16
N GLN A 46 12.04 -17.34 6.99
CA GLN A 46 13.18 -18.21 6.67
C GLN A 46 14.33 -17.43 6.03
N GLN A 47 15.57 -17.88 6.26
CA GLN A 47 16.78 -17.15 5.83
C GLN A 47 16.83 -16.79 4.34
N THR A 48 16.34 -17.70 3.49
CA THR A 48 16.38 -17.58 2.03
C THR A 48 15.02 -17.30 1.41
N ASN A 49 14.03 -16.97 2.24
CA ASN A 49 12.68 -16.69 1.79
C ASN A 49 12.35 -15.21 2.03
N PRO A 50 12.07 -14.42 0.96
CA PRO A 50 11.75 -13.01 1.10
C PRO A 50 10.32 -12.78 1.59
N TYR A 51 9.58 -13.83 1.94
CA TYR A 51 8.22 -13.71 2.47
C TYR A 51 8.18 -13.98 3.97
N VAL A 52 7.32 -13.22 4.66
CA VAL A 52 6.75 -13.63 5.94
C VAL A 52 5.46 -14.38 5.65
N VAL A 53 5.32 -15.58 6.23
CA VAL A 53 4.18 -16.48 6.02
C VAL A 53 3.39 -16.59 7.31
N ILE A 54 2.08 -16.42 7.20
CA ILE A 54 1.14 -16.44 8.31
C ILE A 54 0.17 -17.60 8.07
N ARG A 55 -0.04 -18.42 9.09
CA ARG A 55 -1.06 -19.47 9.08
C ARG A 55 -2.00 -19.24 10.25
N SER A 56 -3.30 -19.27 9.98
CA SER A 56 -4.33 -19.00 10.98
C SER A 56 -5.53 -19.92 10.82
N LYS A 57 -6.43 -19.91 11.80
CA LYS A 57 -7.70 -20.63 11.74
C LYS A 57 -8.89 -19.77 12.11
N GLY A 58 -10.03 -20.03 11.48
CA GLY A 58 -11.31 -19.45 11.86
C GLY A 58 -11.60 -18.05 11.29
N LEU A 59 -10.76 -17.54 10.39
CA LEU A 59 -11.04 -16.32 9.62
C LEU A 59 -11.84 -16.71 8.36
N ASN A 60 -13.06 -16.20 8.26
CA ASN A 60 -14.06 -16.70 7.30
C ASN A 60 -14.54 -15.65 6.29
N ASN A 61 -13.99 -14.43 6.33
CA ASN A 61 -14.34 -13.37 5.39
C ASN A 61 -13.20 -13.11 4.42
N PRO A 62 -13.27 -13.62 3.16
CA PRO A 62 -12.22 -13.40 2.16
C PRO A 62 -11.92 -11.93 1.87
N ASP A 63 -12.89 -11.03 2.08
CA ASP A 63 -12.75 -9.60 1.76
C ASP A 63 -11.92 -8.85 2.82
N SER A 64 -11.88 -9.33 4.07
CA SER A 64 -11.06 -8.73 5.15
C SER A 64 -9.84 -9.56 5.51
N LEU A 65 -9.71 -10.77 4.96
CA LEU A 65 -8.69 -11.75 5.33
C LEU A 65 -7.26 -11.21 5.20
N ALA A 66 -6.95 -10.46 4.13
CA ALA A 66 -5.63 -9.88 3.93
C ALA A 66 -5.27 -8.85 5.01
N GLU A 67 -6.24 -8.01 5.42
CA GLU A 67 -6.05 -7.01 6.46
C GLU A 67 -5.86 -7.68 7.83
N GLU A 68 -6.70 -8.67 8.16
CA GLU A 68 -6.62 -9.39 9.43
C GLU A 68 -5.30 -10.16 9.58
N LEU A 69 -4.85 -10.83 8.52
CA LEU A 69 -3.58 -11.58 8.56
C LEU A 69 -2.35 -10.68 8.51
N TYR A 70 -2.46 -9.49 7.93
CA TYR A 70 -1.41 -8.47 8.00
C TYR A 70 -1.15 -8.04 9.45
N GLU A 71 -2.21 -7.84 10.23
CA GLU A 71 -2.10 -7.53 11.67
C GLU A 71 -1.38 -8.64 12.46
N VAL A 72 -1.71 -9.90 12.16
CA VAL A 72 -1.03 -11.05 12.76
C VAL A 72 0.45 -11.06 12.38
N ALA A 73 0.76 -10.77 11.11
CA ALA A 73 2.14 -10.69 10.62
C ALA A 73 2.95 -9.65 11.41
N GLN A 74 2.41 -8.43 11.57
CA GLN A 74 3.07 -7.35 12.30
C GLN A 74 3.40 -7.75 13.74
N ARG A 75 2.43 -8.33 14.46
CA ARG A 75 2.67 -8.84 15.83
C ARG A 75 3.75 -9.92 15.87
N GLY A 76 3.78 -10.82 14.88
CA GLY A 76 4.85 -11.81 14.76
C GLY A 76 6.23 -11.20 14.54
N LEU A 77 6.32 -10.19 13.67
CA LEU A 77 7.56 -9.46 13.43
C LEU A 77 8.02 -8.68 14.67
N ASP A 78 7.10 -8.11 15.44
CA ASP A 78 7.41 -7.47 16.73
C ASP A 78 8.02 -8.46 17.73
N LEU A 79 7.45 -9.68 17.83
CA LEU A 79 7.97 -10.74 18.70
C LEU A 79 9.36 -11.20 18.26
N LEU A 80 9.62 -11.29 16.96
CA LEU A 80 10.95 -11.62 16.42
C LEU A 80 11.97 -10.50 16.74
N CYS A 81 11.57 -9.24 16.60
CA CYS A 81 12.43 -8.09 16.88
C CYS A 81 12.80 -8.02 18.36
N ILE A 82 11.83 -8.08 19.27
CA ILE A 82 12.10 -7.98 20.72
C ILE A 82 12.89 -9.18 21.25
N SER A 83 12.77 -10.34 20.60
CA SER A 83 13.58 -11.53 20.89
C SER A 83 15.01 -11.43 20.34
N GLY A 84 15.34 -10.36 19.61
CA GLY A 84 16.65 -10.15 19.00
C GLY A 84 16.94 -11.05 17.80
N ILE A 85 15.91 -11.67 17.20
CA ILE A 85 16.08 -12.65 16.12
C ILE A 85 16.22 -11.92 14.77
N ALA A 86 15.30 -10.99 14.46
CA ALA A 86 15.33 -10.25 13.20
C ALA A 86 14.62 -8.90 13.31
N ASN A 87 15.11 -7.90 12.56
CA ASN A 87 14.46 -6.60 12.39
C ASN A 87 13.96 -6.50 10.95
N LEU A 88 12.73 -6.92 10.71
CA LEU A 88 12.16 -7.05 9.36
C LEU A 88 10.96 -6.12 9.21
N SER A 89 10.66 -5.75 7.97
CA SER A 89 9.45 -4.99 7.63
C SER A 89 8.77 -5.55 6.39
N ILE A 90 7.46 -5.35 6.27
CA ILE A 90 6.68 -5.81 5.10
C ILE A 90 6.72 -4.75 4.00
N HIS A 91 7.04 -5.17 2.78
CA HIS A 91 7.01 -4.37 1.57
C HIS A 91 5.61 -4.39 0.94
N ARG A 92 5.00 -3.21 0.78
CA ARG A 92 3.78 -2.99 -0.03
C ARG A 92 2.67 -4.03 0.19
N ALA A 93 2.31 -4.30 1.46
CA ALA A 93 1.34 -5.33 1.82
C ALA A 93 -0.01 -5.28 1.06
N SER A 94 -0.49 -4.10 0.70
CA SER A 94 -1.74 -3.93 -0.06
C SER A 94 -1.61 -4.20 -1.55
N ASP A 95 -0.39 -4.16 -2.08
CA ASP A 95 -0.15 -4.16 -3.53
C ASP A 95 0.39 -5.51 -3.99
N GLU A 96 1.10 -6.25 -3.15
CA GLU A 96 1.70 -7.53 -3.50
C GLU A 96 1.61 -8.49 -2.32
N HIS A 97 0.72 -9.47 -2.44
CA HIS A 97 0.54 -10.50 -1.42
C HIS A 97 -0.14 -11.74 -1.97
N LEU A 98 -0.06 -12.82 -1.19
CA LEU A 98 -0.82 -14.03 -1.40
C LEU A 98 -1.73 -14.24 -0.20
N ILE A 99 -2.97 -14.66 -0.43
CA ILE A 99 -3.86 -15.16 0.61
C ILE A 99 -4.43 -16.50 0.20
N TRP A 100 -4.67 -17.38 1.17
CA TRP A 100 -5.38 -18.63 0.94
C TRP A 100 -6.39 -18.88 2.05
N TRP A 101 -7.47 -19.58 1.69
CA TRP A 101 -8.49 -20.01 2.64
C TRP A 101 -9.17 -21.29 2.17
N ARG A 102 -9.87 -21.97 3.09
CA ARG A 102 -10.72 -23.12 2.79
C ARG A 102 -12.17 -22.70 2.72
N GLU A 103 -12.82 -22.99 1.59
CA GLU A 103 -14.26 -22.78 1.39
C GLU A 103 -14.89 -24.08 0.88
N SER A 104 -15.89 -24.61 1.59
CA SER A 104 -16.60 -25.84 1.18
C SER A 104 -15.67 -27.02 0.82
N SER A 105 -14.63 -27.23 1.65
CA SER A 105 -13.55 -28.23 1.45
C SER A 105 -12.58 -27.97 0.29
N GLN A 106 -12.75 -26.88 -0.45
CA GLN A 106 -11.82 -26.43 -1.47
C GLN A 106 -10.77 -25.50 -0.86
N GLN A 107 -9.50 -25.71 -1.23
CA GLN A 107 -8.39 -24.82 -0.91
C GLN A 107 -8.24 -23.79 -2.03
N ILE A 108 -8.50 -22.53 -1.72
CA ILE A 108 -8.39 -21.42 -2.65
C ILE A 108 -7.09 -20.66 -2.35
N LEU A 109 -6.29 -20.38 -3.37
CA LEU A 109 -5.15 -19.47 -3.32
C LEU A 109 -5.46 -18.25 -4.20
N ARG A 110 -5.25 -17.05 -3.67
CA ARG A 110 -5.35 -15.80 -4.41
C ARG A 110 -4.01 -15.07 -4.38
N VAL A 111 -3.49 -14.75 -5.57
CA VAL A 111 -2.31 -13.89 -5.77
C VAL A 111 -2.81 -12.50 -6.12
N VAL A 112 -2.35 -11.47 -5.40
CA VAL A 112 -2.74 -10.07 -5.62
C VAL A 112 -1.52 -9.25 -6.05
N CYS A 113 -1.63 -8.53 -7.16
CA CYS A 113 -0.58 -7.66 -7.68
C CYS A 113 -1.12 -6.33 -8.23
N VAL A 114 -0.76 -5.20 -7.61
CA VAL A 114 -1.17 -3.85 -8.04
C VAL A 114 0.02 -3.10 -8.63
N TYR A 115 -0.05 -2.82 -9.94
CA TYR A 115 0.96 -2.08 -10.67
C TYR A 115 0.74 -0.59 -10.55
N LYS A 116 1.81 0.12 -10.19
CA LYS A 116 1.82 1.58 -10.10
C LYS A 116 2.27 2.18 -11.42
N VAL A 117 1.34 2.76 -12.19
CA VAL A 117 1.65 3.47 -13.43
C VAL A 117 1.91 4.94 -13.12
N LYS A 118 3.14 5.39 -13.38
CA LYS A 118 3.48 6.81 -13.38
C LYS A 118 3.31 7.36 -14.79
N SER A 119 2.49 8.39 -14.97
CA SER A 119 2.37 9.09 -16.25
C SER A 119 3.02 10.46 -16.13
N GLY A 120 3.83 10.82 -17.12
CA GLY A 120 4.42 12.15 -17.26
C GLY A 120 4.29 12.62 -18.70
N ALA A 121 3.53 13.67 -18.92
CA ALA A 121 3.66 14.53 -20.09
C ALA A 121 3.85 15.95 -19.56
N SER A 122 5.05 16.51 -19.78
CA SER A 122 5.31 17.92 -19.50
C SER A 122 5.18 18.71 -20.80
N SER A 123 4.25 19.67 -20.84
CA SER A 123 4.53 20.90 -21.57
C SER A 123 5.48 21.72 -20.70
N ILE A 124 6.74 21.86 -21.11
CA ILE A 124 7.62 22.86 -20.55
C ILE A 124 7.01 24.21 -20.99
N SER A 125 6.22 24.88 -20.14
CA SER A 125 6.03 26.31 -20.34
C SER A 125 7.39 26.94 -20.06
N SER A 126 7.88 27.71 -21.02
CA SER A 126 9.15 28.41 -20.95
C SER A 126 9.10 29.61 -20.00
N ASP A 127 8.40 29.49 -18.88
CA ASP A 127 8.35 30.54 -17.88
C ASP A 127 9.62 30.46 -17.04
N SER A 128 10.24 31.62 -16.88
CA SER A 128 11.58 31.85 -16.33
C SER A 128 11.97 30.90 -15.20
N LEU A 129 13.16 30.27 -15.34
CA LEU A 129 13.86 29.57 -14.28
C LEU A 129 14.16 30.55 -13.12
N HIS A 130 13.19 30.72 -12.22
CA HIS A 130 13.41 31.41 -10.97
C HIS A 130 14.26 30.51 -10.05
N PRO A 131 15.27 31.04 -9.36
CA PRO A 131 16.03 30.28 -8.38
C PRO A 131 15.09 29.71 -7.31
N GLN A 132 15.00 28.39 -7.26
CA GLN A 132 14.23 27.67 -6.24
C GLN A 132 14.91 27.82 -4.88
N LYS A 133 14.16 28.19 -3.84
CA LYS A 133 14.69 28.34 -2.48
C LYS A 133 14.62 27.00 -1.75
N TYR A 134 15.79 26.41 -1.47
CA TYR A 134 15.85 25.22 -0.62
C TYR A 134 15.45 25.57 0.83
N HIS A 135 14.74 24.65 1.48
CA HIS A 135 14.37 24.70 2.89
C HIS A 135 14.39 23.27 3.48
N GLU A 136 14.77 23.09 4.74
CA GLU A 136 14.93 21.74 5.31
C GLU A 136 13.61 20.95 5.40
N SER A 137 12.46 21.63 5.39
CA SER A 137 11.14 20.99 5.32
C SER A 137 10.98 20.09 4.10
N LEU A 138 11.70 20.37 3.00
CA LEU A 138 11.67 19.56 1.79
C LEU A 138 12.24 18.15 2.01
N ARG A 139 13.13 17.96 2.98
CA ARG A 139 13.63 16.63 3.35
C ARG A 139 12.53 15.78 3.95
N TYR A 140 11.78 16.33 4.90
CA TYR A 140 10.64 15.66 5.52
C TYR A 140 9.53 15.41 4.50
N PHE A 141 9.23 16.39 3.62
CA PHE A 141 8.30 16.18 2.51
C PHE A 141 8.74 15.01 1.61
N ARG A 142 10.02 14.94 1.23
CA ARG A 142 10.52 13.79 0.44
C ARG A 142 10.36 12.47 1.19
N LEU A 143 10.74 12.42 2.47
CA LEU A 143 10.62 11.22 3.30
C LEU A 143 9.17 10.74 3.39
N SER A 144 8.22 11.67 3.54
CA SER A 144 6.80 11.33 3.54
C SER A 144 6.33 10.76 2.20
N GLN A 145 6.95 11.15 1.09
CA GLN A 145 6.61 10.60 -0.22
C GLN A 145 7.26 9.24 -0.48
N ILE A 146 8.36 8.88 0.18
CA ILE A 146 9.10 7.66 -0.18
C ILE A 146 8.88 6.48 0.76
N THR A 147 8.50 6.73 2.01
CA THR A 147 8.17 5.65 2.94
C THR A 147 6.96 4.85 2.43
N ASP A 148 6.85 3.58 2.82
CA ASP A 148 5.65 2.77 2.60
C ASP A 148 4.79 2.68 3.87
N ASP A 149 5.30 3.20 4.99
CA ASP A 149 4.58 3.29 6.27
C ASP A 149 3.71 4.55 6.34
N LEU A 150 2.40 4.37 6.50
CA LEU A 150 1.43 5.46 6.56
C LEU A 150 1.61 6.37 7.78
N SER A 151 2.02 5.83 8.92
CA SER A 151 2.30 6.62 10.13
C SER A 151 3.51 7.50 9.93
N ASP A 152 4.59 6.96 9.37
CA ASP A 152 5.81 7.71 9.07
C ASP A 152 5.61 8.69 7.95
N ALA A 153 4.78 8.37 6.96
CA ALA A 153 4.36 9.32 5.95
C ALA A 153 3.69 10.53 6.59
N TYR A 154 2.74 10.27 7.48
CA TYR A 154 2.05 11.32 8.21
C TYR A 154 3.00 12.11 9.11
N ARG A 155 3.85 11.44 9.89
CA ARG A 155 4.83 12.07 10.78
C ARG A 155 5.76 13.00 10.01
N ASN A 156 6.36 12.49 8.93
CA ASN A 156 7.24 13.28 8.09
C ASN A 156 6.49 14.45 7.43
N MET A 157 5.26 14.26 6.95
CA MET A 157 4.50 15.37 6.39
C MET A 157 4.15 16.44 7.43
N TYR A 158 3.82 16.04 8.67
CA TYR A 158 3.57 16.98 9.76
C TYR A 158 4.84 17.76 10.13
N LEU A 159 6.00 17.09 10.20
CA LEU A 159 7.29 17.77 10.43
C LEU A 159 7.64 18.74 9.29
N ALA A 160 7.30 18.39 8.04
CA ALA A 160 7.45 19.31 6.92
C ALA A 160 6.58 20.57 7.09
N LEU A 161 5.32 20.40 7.52
CA LEU A 161 4.44 21.52 7.86
C LEU A 161 5.04 22.35 8.99
N GLU A 162 5.33 21.74 10.14
CA GLU A 162 5.78 22.40 11.37
C GLU A 162 7.02 23.27 11.11
N LEU A 163 8.00 22.73 10.37
CA LEU A 163 9.22 23.45 10.06
C LEU A 163 8.97 24.61 9.09
N LEU A 164 8.07 24.44 8.11
CA LEU A 164 7.71 25.49 7.15
C LEU A 164 6.92 26.62 7.82
N VAL A 165 5.93 26.31 8.66
CA VAL A 165 5.17 27.35 9.38
C VAL A 165 6.04 28.06 10.43
N THR A 166 7.05 27.40 10.99
CA THR A 166 8.03 28.01 11.89
C THR A 166 8.85 29.09 11.20
N SER A 167 9.28 28.86 9.95
CA SER A 167 10.04 29.86 9.20
C SER A 167 9.18 31.01 8.69
N ILE A 168 7.88 30.78 8.48
CA ILE A 168 6.91 31.83 8.10
C ILE A 168 6.55 32.71 9.30
N SER A 169 6.14 32.10 10.42
CA SER A 169 5.69 32.84 11.60
C SER A 169 6.03 32.06 12.88
N PRO A 170 7.16 32.37 13.54
CA PRO A 170 7.60 31.64 14.72
C PRO A 170 6.59 31.65 15.88
N LYS A 171 6.64 30.60 16.70
CA LYS A 171 5.83 30.49 17.92
C LYS A 171 6.24 31.55 18.96
N ARG A 172 5.27 32.17 19.62
CA ARG A 172 5.50 33.16 20.69
C ARG A 172 5.73 32.46 22.05
N SER A 173 6.42 33.12 22.97
CA SER A 173 6.84 32.56 24.27
C SER A 173 5.70 32.02 25.16
N ASN A 174 4.49 32.59 25.08
CA ASN A 174 3.31 32.17 25.86
C ASN A 174 2.21 31.53 25.01
N GLU A 175 2.53 31.08 23.80
CA GLU A 175 1.58 30.51 22.86
C GLU A 175 1.68 28.98 22.88
N SER A 176 0.55 28.29 23.04
CA SER A 176 0.53 26.84 22.88
C SER A 176 0.76 26.47 21.42
N GLU A 177 1.32 25.29 21.16
CA GLU A 177 1.60 24.84 19.78
C GLU A 177 0.33 24.85 18.91
N LEU A 178 -0.81 24.41 19.46
CA LEU A 178 -2.09 24.42 18.75
C LEU A 178 -2.56 25.84 18.43
N VAL A 179 -2.45 26.78 19.37
CA VAL A 179 -2.85 28.19 19.15
C VAL A 179 -1.95 28.83 18.10
N TRP A 180 -0.65 28.55 18.16
CA TRP A 180 0.32 28.99 17.18
C TRP A 180 -0.02 28.48 15.77
N LEU A 181 -0.18 27.17 15.61
CA LEU A 181 -0.49 26.56 14.31
C LEU A 181 -1.80 27.14 13.72
N LYS A 182 -2.83 27.30 14.56
CA LYS A 182 -4.11 27.93 14.16
C LYS A 182 -3.92 29.34 13.64
N ARG A 183 -3.16 30.16 14.35
CA ARG A 183 -2.89 31.54 13.96
C ARG A 183 -2.20 31.58 12.60
N VAL A 184 -1.09 30.85 12.44
CA VAL A 184 -0.31 30.90 11.19
C VAL A 184 -1.15 30.44 10.00
N LEU A 185 -1.84 29.29 10.11
CA LEU A 185 -2.62 28.78 8.98
C LEU A 185 -3.82 29.67 8.63
N LYS A 186 -4.44 30.32 9.62
CA LYS A 186 -5.53 31.28 9.40
C LYS A 186 -5.02 32.55 8.70
N ASP A 187 -3.84 33.03 9.10
CA ASP A 187 -3.22 34.19 8.46
C ASP A 187 -2.90 33.87 6.99
N GLU A 188 -2.30 32.71 6.71
CA GLU A 188 -1.99 32.26 5.34
C GLU A 188 -3.23 32.02 4.48
N ALA A 189 -4.31 31.48 5.04
CA ALA A 189 -5.58 31.30 4.33
C ALA A 189 -6.19 32.63 3.83
N ASN A 190 -5.88 33.75 4.48
CA ASN A 190 -6.31 35.08 4.03
C ASN A 190 -5.36 35.71 3.00
N ASN A 191 -4.10 35.28 2.97
CA ASN A 191 -3.04 35.90 2.17
C ASN A 191 -2.77 35.17 0.84
N ILE A 192 -3.00 33.86 0.81
CA ILE A 192 -2.74 33.01 -0.36
C ILE A 192 -4.05 32.77 -1.12
N SER A 193 -4.09 33.18 -2.38
CA SER A 193 -5.23 32.88 -3.26
C SER A 193 -5.33 31.38 -3.53
N GLY A 194 -6.52 30.80 -3.39
CA GLY A 194 -6.74 29.37 -3.59
C GLY A 194 -6.17 28.47 -2.50
N PHE A 195 -5.76 29.04 -1.36
CA PHE A 195 -5.31 28.25 -0.20
C PHE A 195 -6.43 27.30 0.26
N PRO A 196 -6.11 26.07 0.69
CA PRO A 196 -7.10 25.14 1.21
C PRO A 196 -7.91 25.77 2.35
N ALA A 197 -9.19 25.42 2.44
CA ALA A 197 -10.02 25.85 3.56
C ALA A 197 -9.47 25.24 4.86
N VAL A 198 -8.76 26.06 5.65
CA VAL A 198 -8.23 25.65 6.96
C VAL A 198 -9.11 26.21 8.07
N ASP A 199 -10.13 25.44 8.46
CA ASP A 199 -10.99 25.73 9.61
C ASP A 199 -10.54 25.01 10.90
N GLU A 200 -11.31 25.23 11.96
CA GLU A 200 -11.09 24.58 13.26
C GLU A 200 -11.21 23.05 13.21
N GLU A 201 -12.06 22.52 12.34
CA GLU A 201 -12.29 21.09 12.22
C GLU A 201 -11.09 20.38 11.58
N ILE A 202 -10.54 20.93 10.50
CA ILE A 202 -9.37 20.36 9.84
C ILE A 202 -8.12 20.43 10.73
N ILE A 203 -7.92 21.53 11.47
CA ILE A 203 -6.81 21.63 12.42
C ILE A 203 -6.96 20.60 13.54
N ARG A 204 -8.18 20.40 14.06
CA ARG A 204 -8.45 19.35 15.05
C ARG A 204 -8.12 17.96 14.50
N LYS A 205 -8.52 17.66 13.26
CA LYS A 205 -8.23 16.39 12.57
C LYS A 205 -6.73 16.15 12.42
N ILE A 206 -5.98 17.13 11.91
CA ILE A 206 -4.52 17.04 11.74
C ILE A 206 -3.83 16.90 13.11
N TYR A 207 -4.10 17.82 14.03
CA TYR A 207 -3.34 17.92 15.27
C TYR A 207 -3.76 16.87 16.29
N ARG A 208 -5.05 16.82 16.65
CA ARG A 208 -5.53 16.01 17.76
C ARG A 208 -5.83 14.58 17.32
N ASP A 209 -6.57 14.42 16.23
CA ASP A 209 -7.11 13.11 15.85
C ASP A 209 -6.09 12.20 15.15
N VAL A 210 -5.00 12.76 14.63
CA VAL A 210 -3.95 11.96 13.98
C VAL A 210 -2.59 12.21 14.61
N ARG A 211 -2.08 13.45 14.63
CA ARG A 211 -0.73 13.72 15.17
C ARG A 211 -0.60 13.29 16.63
N CYS A 212 -1.44 13.78 17.53
CA CYS A 212 -1.34 13.39 18.95
C CYS A 212 -1.47 11.88 19.16
N ARG A 213 -2.36 11.20 18.41
CA ARG A 213 -2.58 9.75 18.54
C ARG A 213 -1.44 8.91 17.93
N LEU A 214 -0.78 9.39 16.87
CA LEU A 214 0.38 8.72 16.25
C LEU A 214 1.71 9.01 16.94
N PHE A 215 1.85 10.16 17.61
CA PHE A 215 3.11 10.60 18.21
C PHE A 215 3.18 10.28 19.71
N HIS A 216 2.06 9.92 20.34
CA HIS A 216 2.01 9.61 21.77
C HIS A 216 1.24 8.32 22.03
N ALA A 217 1.79 7.47 22.90
CA ALA A 217 1.20 6.19 23.31
C ALA A 217 0.47 6.26 24.67
N LYS A 218 -0.13 7.41 25.01
CA LYS A 218 -0.76 7.61 26.34
C LYS A 218 -2.15 6.99 26.43
N GLU A 219 -3.09 7.53 25.67
CA GLU A 219 -4.50 7.10 25.64
C GLU A 219 -5.05 7.29 24.22
N ASN A 220 -5.90 6.37 23.77
CA ASN A 220 -6.47 6.39 22.41
C ASN A 220 -5.41 6.58 21.32
N TYR A 221 -4.29 5.86 21.39
CA TYR A 221 -3.22 5.96 20.40
C TYR A 221 -3.59 5.24 19.10
N ILE A 222 -2.84 5.55 18.04
CA ILE A 222 -2.86 4.82 16.78
C ILE A 222 -1.56 4.02 16.75
N LEU A 223 -1.68 2.69 16.75
CA LEU A 223 -0.52 1.82 16.66
C LEU A 223 -0.06 1.77 15.19
N PRO A 224 1.19 2.15 14.87
CA PRO A 224 1.70 2.09 13.51
C PRO A 224 1.53 0.70 12.91
N GLN A 225 1.15 0.66 11.64
CA GLN A 225 0.89 -0.57 10.88
C GLN A 225 -0.25 -1.46 11.41
N SER A 226 -1.01 -0.98 12.40
CA SER A 226 -2.03 -1.79 13.08
C SER A 226 -3.41 -1.13 13.09
N TYR A 227 -3.75 -0.42 11.99
CA TYR A 227 -5.00 0.32 11.84
C TYR A 227 -6.02 -0.47 11.02
N ASP A 228 -7.26 -0.51 11.49
CA ASP A 228 -8.37 -1.04 10.70
C ASP A 228 -8.61 -0.23 9.40
N SER A 229 -9.43 -0.78 8.50
CA SER A 229 -9.73 -0.15 7.21
C SER A 229 -10.30 1.27 7.33
N SER A 230 -11.06 1.58 8.39
CA SER A 230 -11.66 2.89 8.62
C SER A 230 -10.61 3.91 9.08
N GLU A 231 -9.78 3.53 10.04
CA GLU A 231 -8.72 4.38 10.58
C GLU A 231 -7.66 4.64 9.51
N ARG A 232 -7.27 3.62 8.73
CA ARG A 232 -6.38 3.75 7.58
C ARG A 232 -6.92 4.73 6.54
N LYS A 233 -8.22 4.64 6.21
CA LYS A 233 -8.90 5.59 5.30
C LYS A 233 -8.87 7.00 5.87
N ASN A 234 -9.10 7.17 7.17
CA ASN A 234 -9.09 8.47 7.82
C ASN A 234 -7.70 9.12 7.83
N ILE A 235 -6.65 8.39 8.24
CA ILE A 235 -5.26 8.90 8.23
C ILE A 235 -4.86 9.30 6.81
N THR A 236 -5.21 8.47 5.82
CA THR A 236 -4.94 8.76 4.41
C THR A 236 -5.62 10.05 3.95
N ARG A 237 -6.90 10.25 4.29
CA ARG A 237 -7.64 11.47 3.96
C ARG A 237 -6.96 12.70 4.56
N ILE A 238 -6.62 12.65 5.85
CA ILE A 238 -6.01 13.77 6.56
C ILE A 238 -4.59 14.05 6.04
N LEU A 239 -3.82 13.02 5.68
CA LEU A 239 -2.52 13.18 5.04
C LEU A 239 -2.63 13.92 3.70
N ARG A 240 -3.70 13.68 2.91
CA ARG A 240 -3.93 14.43 1.65
C ARG A 240 -4.20 15.91 1.93
N GLU A 241 -5.10 16.20 2.87
CA GLU A 241 -5.43 17.57 3.26
C GLU A 241 -4.16 18.31 3.74
N LEU A 242 -3.37 17.66 4.59
CA LEU A 242 -2.09 18.17 5.08
C LEU A 242 -1.08 18.40 3.93
N THR A 243 -1.00 17.50 2.96
CA THR A 243 -0.12 17.64 1.79
C THR A 243 -0.47 18.88 0.97
N THR A 244 -1.76 19.12 0.73
CA THR A 244 -2.21 20.30 -0.03
C THR A 244 -1.84 21.60 0.66
N ILE A 245 -1.96 21.65 1.99
CA ILE A 245 -1.53 22.81 2.79
C ILE A 245 -0.02 23.04 2.62
N VAL A 246 0.80 22.01 2.80
CA VAL A 246 2.27 22.12 2.68
C VAL A 246 2.70 22.58 1.28
N LEU A 247 2.08 22.04 0.23
CA LEU A 247 2.37 22.44 -1.15
C LEU A 247 2.01 23.92 -1.40
N SER A 248 0.85 24.37 -0.92
CA SER A 248 0.42 25.76 -1.07
C SER A 248 1.37 26.72 -0.36
N LEU A 249 1.85 26.37 0.83
CA LEU A 249 2.85 27.15 1.56
C LEU A 249 4.21 27.15 0.84
N ALA A 250 4.67 26.00 0.34
CA ALA A 250 5.94 25.90 -0.37
C ALA A 250 5.95 26.69 -1.69
N GLU A 251 4.84 26.68 -2.42
CA GLU A 251 4.69 27.46 -3.64
C GLU A 251 4.85 28.97 -3.37
N ASN A 252 4.14 29.47 -2.37
CA ASN A 252 4.14 30.91 -2.05
C ASN A 252 5.41 31.39 -1.36
N HIS A 253 6.02 30.58 -0.49
CA HIS A 253 7.16 31.03 0.34
C HIS A 253 8.53 30.57 -0.17
N LEU A 254 8.59 29.54 -1.01
CA LEU A 254 9.84 28.97 -1.53
C LEU A 254 9.97 29.08 -3.06
N ASN A 255 8.96 29.62 -3.75
CA ASN A 255 8.85 29.64 -5.21
C ASN A 255 8.96 28.23 -5.82
N LEU A 256 8.31 27.26 -5.17
CA LEU A 256 8.32 25.87 -5.59
C LEU A 256 6.96 25.50 -6.18
N SER A 257 6.85 25.49 -7.50
CA SER A 257 5.67 24.97 -8.19
C SER A 257 5.90 23.49 -8.50
N ARG A 258 4.95 22.62 -8.14
CA ARG A 258 4.97 21.22 -8.58
C ARG A 258 4.44 21.17 -10.02
N SER A 259 5.29 20.85 -10.99
CA SER A 259 4.86 20.65 -12.38
C SER A 259 3.92 19.45 -12.46
N GLY A 260 2.69 19.71 -12.90
CA GLY A 260 1.63 18.71 -12.90
C GLY A 260 1.56 17.87 -14.19
N GLY A 261 1.25 16.59 -14.06
CA GLY A 261 1.02 15.65 -15.17
C GLY A 261 -0.45 15.25 -15.23
N VAL A 262 -1.19 15.77 -16.22
CA VAL A 262 -2.59 15.39 -16.45
C VAL A 262 -2.66 14.35 -17.57
N LEU A 263 -3.16 13.15 -17.25
CA LEU A 263 -3.59 12.19 -18.26
C LEU A 263 -4.94 12.65 -18.85
N PRO A 264 -5.08 12.81 -20.18
CA PRO A 264 -6.37 13.08 -20.80
C PRO A 264 -7.38 11.97 -20.45
N LEU A 265 -8.62 12.33 -20.13
CA LEU A 265 -9.69 11.37 -19.80
C LEU A 265 -9.88 10.30 -20.90
N SER A 266 -9.61 10.64 -22.16
CA SER A 266 -9.62 9.70 -23.27
C SER A 266 -8.52 8.64 -23.16
N ALA A 267 -7.29 9.03 -22.82
CA ALA A 267 -6.20 8.09 -22.58
C ALA A 267 -6.49 7.20 -21.36
N PHE A 268 -7.06 7.77 -20.28
CA PHE A 268 -7.52 7.00 -19.13
C PHE A 268 -8.60 5.97 -19.52
N LYS A 269 -9.62 6.41 -20.26
CA LYS A 269 -10.67 5.51 -20.76
C LYS A 269 -10.09 4.42 -21.64
N SER A 270 -9.18 4.73 -22.56
CA SER A 270 -8.54 3.71 -23.40
C SER A 270 -7.76 2.67 -22.58
N THR A 271 -7.04 3.08 -21.52
CA THR A 271 -6.31 2.14 -20.66
C THR A 271 -7.24 1.29 -19.80
N ILE A 272 -8.33 1.87 -19.29
CA ILE A 272 -9.35 1.12 -18.53
C ILE A 272 -10.16 0.19 -19.44
N GLU A 273 -10.55 0.66 -20.63
CA GLU A 273 -11.23 -0.17 -21.63
C GLU A 273 -10.31 -1.29 -22.14
N TRP A 274 -9.00 -1.04 -22.27
CA TRP A 274 -8.00 -2.08 -22.54
C TRP A 274 -8.00 -3.17 -21.47
N MET A 275 -8.00 -2.81 -20.18
CA MET A 275 -8.11 -3.79 -19.09
C MET A 275 -9.44 -4.55 -19.12
N LYS A 276 -10.54 -3.84 -19.42
CA LYS A 276 -11.91 -4.36 -19.39
C LYS A 276 -12.25 -5.29 -20.56
N LEU A 277 -11.69 -5.09 -21.75
CA LEU A 277 -12.28 -5.69 -22.95
C LEU A 277 -11.65 -7.01 -23.40
N GLN A 278 -10.38 -7.32 -23.06
CA GLN A 278 -9.66 -8.38 -23.79
C GLN A 278 -8.45 -9.01 -23.04
N SER A 279 -8.32 -8.84 -21.72
CA SER A 279 -7.15 -9.37 -21.00
C SER A 279 -7.32 -10.86 -20.72
N GLU A 280 -6.63 -11.72 -21.46
CA GLU A 280 -6.50 -13.14 -21.13
C GLU A 280 -5.35 -13.30 -20.14
N MET A 281 -5.60 -14.01 -19.03
CA MET A 281 -4.51 -14.45 -18.16
C MET A 281 -3.87 -15.69 -18.78
N ILE A 282 -2.57 -15.59 -19.01
CA ILE A 282 -1.73 -16.67 -19.49
C ILE A 282 -0.77 -17.03 -18.37
N ILE A 283 -0.78 -18.29 -17.95
CA ILE A 283 0.32 -18.83 -17.13
C ILE A 283 1.49 -19.05 -18.11
N SER A 284 2.54 -18.24 -18.01
CA SER A 284 3.60 -18.15 -19.03
C SER A 284 4.31 -19.49 -19.26
N ASP A 285 4.41 -20.30 -18.21
CA ASP A 285 5.03 -21.63 -18.24
C ASP A 285 4.29 -22.64 -19.14
N MET A 286 3.00 -22.42 -19.46
CA MET A 286 2.20 -23.38 -20.25
C MET A 286 1.42 -22.80 -21.42
N LYS A 287 1.33 -21.47 -21.55
CA LYS A 287 0.44 -20.80 -22.52
C LYS A 287 -1.04 -21.22 -22.40
N THR A 288 -1.48 -21.64 -21.20
CA THR A 288 -2.87 -22.01 -20.95
C THR A 288 -3.69 -20.76 -20.66
N THR A 289 -4.77 -20.56 -21.43
CA THR A 289 -5.72 -19.46 -21.22
C THR A 289 -6.60 -19.77 -20.01
N ALA A 290 -6.54 -18.94 -18.98
CA ALA A 290 -7.44 -19.07 -17.83
C ALA A 290 -8.86 -18.63 -18.20
N ARG A 291 -9.86 -19.10 -17.44
CA ARG A 291 -11.24 -18.64 -17.62
C ARG A 291 -11.34 -17.17 -17.22
N TYR A 292 -11.75 -16.33 -18.17
CA TYR A 292 -12.03 -14.92 -17.96
C TYR A 292 -13.23 -14.77 -17.00
N ALA A 293 -13.02 -14.13 -15.85
CA ALA A 293 -14.06 -13.88 -14.86
C ALA A 293 -13.85 -12.49 -14.22
N PRO A 294 -14.04 -11.39 -14.98
CA PRO A 294 -13.92 -10.04 -14.42
C PRO A 294 -15.09 -9.78 -13.47
N GLU A 295 -14.92 -10.14 -12.21
CA GLU A 295 -15.68 -9.52 -11.15
C GLU A 295 -14.93 -8.26 -10.74
N PHE A 296 -15.47 -7.11 -11.12
CA PHE A 296 -15.03 -5.84 -10.58
C PHE A 296 -15.49 -5.79 -9.14
N SER A 297 -14.56 -5.60 -8.20
CA SER A 297 -14.97 -5.17 -6.87
C SER A 297 -15.73 -3.85 -6.99
N ASN A 298 -16.70 -3.62 -6.10
CA ASN A 298 -17.50 -2.39 -6.09
C ASN A 298 -16.66 -1.10 -6.02
N ALA A 299 -15.37 -1.20 -5.68
CA ALA A 299 -14.42 -0.11 -5.60
C ALA A 299 -13.57 0.12 -6.87
N CYS A 300 -13.69 -0.71 -7.91
CA CYS A 300 -12.84 -0.66 -9.13
C CYS A 300 -11.31 -0.73 -8.84
N ARG A 301 -10.92 -1.29 -7.69
CA ARG A 301 -9.51 -1.40 -7.27
C ARG A 301 -8.84 -2.71 -7.71
N GLU A 302 -9.65 -3.76 -7.75
CA GLU A 302 -9.21 -5.13 -7.96
C GLU A 302 -10.16 -5.75 -8.97
N ALA A 303 -9.59 -6.36 -10.00
CA ALA A 303 -10.32 -7.22 -10.91
C ALA A 303 -9.68 -8.61 -10.81
N VAL A 304 -10.51 -9.63 -10.59
CA VAL A 304 -10.09 -11.00 -10.84
C VAL A 304 -9.95 -11.12 -12.36
N PHE A 305 -8.72 -11.12 -12.85
CA PHE A 305 -8.48 -11.16 -14.29
C PHE A 305 -8.48 -12.59 -14.84
N GLY A 306 -8.28 -13.59 -13.97
CA GLY A 306 -8.37 -14.99 -14.33
C GLY A 306 -8.53 -15.90 -13.14
N GLN A 307 -9.22 -17.01 -13.38
CA GLN A 307 -9.31 -18.14 -12.46
C GLN A 307 -8.86 -19.42 -13.18
N VAL A 308 -8.05 -20.22 -12.50
CA VAL A 308 -7.60 -21.53 -12.98
C VAL A 308 -8.02 -22.59 -11.95
N GLY A 309 -8.71 -23.61 -12.43
CA GLY A 309 -9.17 -24.73 -11.60
C GLY A 309 -8.11 -25.82 -11.46
N LEU A 310 -8.31 -26.72 -10.49
CA LEU A 310 -7.41 -27.82 -10.13
C LEU A 310 -6.86 -28.61 -11.34
N THR A 311 -7.73 -28.97 -12.28
CA THR A 311 -7.36 -29.84 -13.42
C THR A 311 -6.33 -29.20 -14.35
N ASP A 312 -6.33 -27.87 -14.43
CA ASP A 312 -5.36 -27.12 -15.21
C ASP A 312 -4.08 -26.83 -14.40
N LEU A 313 -4.21 -26.60 -13.09
CA LEU A 313 -3.08 -26.38 -12.17
C LEU A 313 -2.14 -27.60 -12.07
N GLU A 314 -2.68 -28.82 -12.06
CA GLU A 314 -1.87 -30.05 -12.02
C GLU A 314 -0.90 -30.17 -13.21
N ARG A 315 -1.17 -29.48 -14.32
CA ARG A 315 -0.31 -29.48 -15.51
C ARG A 315 0.82 -28.46 -15.41
N CYS A 316 0.65 -27.40 -14.62
CA CYS A 316 1.53 -26.24 -14.62
C CYS A 316 2.84 -26.44 -13.84
N GLY A 317 2.94 -27.47 -12.98
CA GLY A 317 4.13 -27.67 -12.16
C GLY A 317 4.36 -26.52 -11.17
N ASN A 318 5.58 -25.98 -11.14
CA ASN A 318 5.92 -24.82 -10.32
C ASN A 318 5.56 -23.52 -11.07
N LEU A 319 4.98 -22.57 -10.35
CA LEU A 319 4.55 -21.28 -10.90
C LEU A 319 5.51 -20.18 -10.45
N SER A 320 6.07 -19.43 -11.40
CA SER A 320 6.96 -18.29 -11.11
C SER A 320 6.46 -16.95 -11.66
N GLU A 321 5.65 -16.99 -12.71
CA GLU A 321 5.17 -15.82 -13.43
C GLU A 321 3.73 -16.01 -13.95
N PHE A 322 2.94 -14.95 -13.89
CA PHE A 322 1.64 -14.84 -14.56
C PHE A 322 1.68 -13.68 -15.56
N VAL A 323 1.15 -13.87 -16.76
CA VAL A 323 1.17 -12.83 -17.79
C VAL A 323 -0.26 -12.49 -18.20
N PHE A 324 -0.66 -11.23 -18.03
CA PHE A 324 -1.89 -10.74 -18.62
C PHE A 324 -1.61 -10.20 -20.02
N GLN A 325 -2.16 -10.84 -21.04
CA GLN A 325 -1.97 -10.43 -22.43
C GLN A 325 -3.29 -9.96 -23.03
N SER A 326 -3.26 -8.81 -23.70
CA SER A 326 -4.39 -8.39 -24.52
C SER A 326 -4.28 -9.01 -25.91
N SER A 327 -5.31 -9.75 -26.31
CA SER A 327 -5.43 -10.35 -27.65
C SER A 327 -5.42 -9.31 -28.77
N SER A 328 -5.80 -8.06 -28.47
CA SER A 328 -5.94 -6.98 -29.46
C SER A 328 -4.68 -6.15 -29.69
N THR A 329 -3.86 -5.93 -28.66
CA THR A 329 -2.69 -5.02 -28.71
C THR A 329 -1.35 -5.73 -28.62
N ASN A 330 -1.35 -7.04 -28.36
CA ASN A 330 -0.14 -7.85 -28.08
C ASN A 330 0.73 -7.29 -26.93
N THR A 331 0.15 -6.46 -26.06
CA THR A 331 0.81 -5.96 -24.83
C THR A 331 0.63 -6.96 -23.70
N ALA A 332 1.71 -7.21 -22.97
CA ALA A 332 1.76 -8.13 -21.84
C ALA A 332 2.07 -7.39 -20.54
N LEU A 333 1.45 -7.81 -19.44
CA LEU A 333 1.71 -7.33 -18.08
C LEU A 333 2.13 -8.52 -17.20
N PRO A 334 3.44 -8.70 -16.94
CA PRO A 334 3.97 -9.85 -16.21
C PRO A 334 3.95 -9.63 -14.69
N VAL A 335 3.23 -10.48 -13.96
CA VAL A 335 3.27 -10.62 -12.49
C VAL A 335 4.34 -11.65 -12.17
N ASN A 336 5.46 -11.18 -11.65
CA ASN A 336 6.56 -12.04 -11.23
C ASN A 336 6.45 -12.28 -9.73
N LEU A 337 6.47 -13.54 -9.32
CA LEU A 337 6.61 -13.90 -7.91
C LEU A 337 8.09 -13.78 -7.52
N ALA A 338 8.36 -13.41 -6.26
CA ALA A 338 9.74 -13.39 -5.79
C ALA A 338 10.33 -14.80 -5.60
N LEU A 339 9.46 -15.82 -5.46
CA LEU A 339 9.81 -17.24 -5.41
C LEU A 339 8.73 -18.09 -6.09
N GLU A 340 9.13 -19.29 -6.54
CA GLU A 340 8.22 -20.26 -7.13
C GLU A 340 7.19 -20.78 -6.11
N ILE A 341 5.97 -21.04 -6.60
CA ILE A 341 4.90 -21.69 -5.85
C ILE A 341 4.64 -23.08 -6.40
N THR A 342 4.51 -24.08 -5.53
CA THR A 342 3.97 -25.39 -5.91
C THR A 342 2.45 -25.37 -5.82
N ALA A 343 1.76 -25.79 -6.87
CA ALA A 343 0.29 -25.76 -6.93
C ALA A 343 -0.40 -26.98 -6.27
N GLU A 344 0.37 -27.91 -5.71
CA GLU A 344 -0.19 -29.12 -5.11
C GLU A 344 -1.18 -28.78 -3.97
N PHE A 345 -2.33 -29.44 -3.94
CA PHE A 345 -3.39 -29.24 -2.94
C PHE A 345 -4.15 -27.90 -3.02
N ILE A 346 -3.91 -27.07 -4.03
CA ILE A 346 -4.73 -25.91 -4.35
C ILE A 346 -5.82 -26.32 -5.34
N ASP A 347 -7.08 -26.21 -4.96
CA ASP A 347 -8.22 -26.54 -5.84
C ASP A 347 -8.53 -25.41 -6.83
N GLN A 348 -8.22 -24.19 -6.44
CA GLN A 348 -8.55 -22.99 -7.19
C GLN A 348 -7.47 -21.93 -7.00
N LEU A 349 -6.90 -21.47 -8.11
CA LEU A 349 -6.01 -20.32 -8.15
C LEU A 349 -6.76 -19.12 -8.73
N GLN A 350 -6.75 -18.03 -7.98
CA GLN A 350 -7.21 -16.71 -8.41
C GLN A 350 -6.00 -15.80 -8.57
N VAL A 351 -5.92 -15.05 -9.67
CA VAL A 351 -4.96 -13.96 -9.80
C VAL A 351 -5.73 -12.66 -9.97
N VAL A 352 -5.51 -11.78 -9.00
CA VAL A 352 -6.03 -10.42 -8.99
C VAL A 352 -4.88 -9.52 -9.39
N ALA A 353 -5.12 -8.72 -10.42
CA ALA A 353 -4.24 -7.60 -10.70
C ALA A 353 -5.01 -6.29 -10.54
N GLY A 354 -4.26 -5.22 -10.33
CA GLY A 354 -4.78 -3.87 -10.30
C GLY A 354 -3.81 -2.92 -10.99
N LEU A 355 -4.32 -1.79 -11.48
CA LEU A 355 -3.51 -0.69 -11.96
C LEU A 355 -3.83 0.55 -11.12
N GLU A 356 -2.85 0.99 -10.35
CA GLU A 356 -2.91 2.24 -9.60
C GLU A 356 -2.18 3.33 -10.39
N PHE A 357 -2.92 4.34 -10.85
CA PHE A 357 -2.31 5.51 -11.46
C PHE A 357 -1.79 6.45 -10.38
N ILE A 358 -0.47 6.56 -10.28
CA ILE A 358 0.13 7.58 -9.43
C ILE A 358 0.11 8.87 -10.23
N ASN A 359 -0.83 9.76 -9.88
CA ASN A 359 -0.76 11.14 -10.31
C ASN A 359 0.58 11.73 -9.80
N SER A 360 1.41 12.26 -10.70
CA SER A 360 2.65 12.96 -10.35
C SER A 360 2.44 14.14 -9.39
N ASP A 361 1.19 14.55 -9.18
CA ASP A 361 0.77 15.79 -8.51
C ASP A 361 0.22 15.52 -7.11
N GLY A 362 -0.18 14.27 -6.82
CA GLY A 362 -0.73 13.86 -5.54
C GLY A 362 0.31 13.24 -4.59
N PRO A 363 0.03 13.18 -3.27
CA PRO A 363 0.79 12.31 -2.38
C PRO A 363 0.64 10.84 -2.78
N LYS A 364 1.67 10.02 -2.57
CA LYS A 364 1.68 8.58 -2.91
C LYS A 364 0.52 7.75 -2.34
N TYR A 365 -0.24 8.25 -1.37
CA TYR A 365 -1.29 7.50 -0.68
C TYR A 365 -2.68 7.79 -1.28
N PHE A 366 -2.99 7.12 -2.39
CA PHE A 366 -4.31 7.13 -3.02
C PHE A 366 -5.18 5.90 -2.65
N PHE A 367 -5.36 5.58 -1.37
CA PHE A 367 -6.50 4.72 -1.00
C PHE A 367 -7.83 5.52 -1.14
N LYS A 368 -8.54 5.38 -2.26
CA LYS A 368 -9.89 5.95 -2.43
C LYS A 368 -10.94 4.94 -2.01
N THR A 369 -11.60 5.22 -0.88
CA THR A 369 -12.64 4.46 -0.14
C THR A 369 -13.24 3.26 -0.82
#